data_AF-A0A8H7NNU5-F1
#
_entry.id   AF-A0A8H7NNU5-F1
#
_cell.length_a   1.000
_cell.length_b   1.000
_cell.length_c   1.000
_cell.angle_alpha   90.00
_cell.angle_beta   90.00
_cell.angle_gamma   90.00
#
_symmetry.space_group_name_H-M   'P 1'
#
loop_
_entity.id
_entity.type
_entity.pdbx_description
1 polymer ?
#
loop_
_entity_poly.entity_id
_entity_poly.type
_entity_poly.pdbx_seq_one_letter_code
_entity_poly.pdbx_strand_id
1 'polypeptide(L)'
;MVADYMNYPHIAELRDQAKRQIFHHFIKVTGPSMSLYERHPFDPSERDAADVDSGSNNIWSYTFPVLAFQHPGLLQAMLAMSSLQIARLQGIPPTAAHKHYHIALRRIAKNVQSVSKRVHPATIAATLLLGYFEVWNSEHTSWCNHLYGARSLFAEIPLRRLSQKCLPVKSMKERQKLMKQMGLASIGSPIPKDPATLDYELLTTLTGFHVAPSDYGLREDQVLSSSSSTVTDKDIADYENLRDLFWWYCKMDVYQSILGERNSLDPVSASSPSIEVNRHSNDSSRKRQAYRAQGSASSEHSPPSFPGMLPNMGGFRAPMGFSPPRNVPSKAEAPEQIDLEGSLQSVMQEWEGILVAFQLFKEHLGPEFQPLGPEYTDRRERPFGLALQYRTFSVAGIWLNYYMGLIALHRSHPSMPPTAMQSVGLSARKTAEYANLIGRIAVGMFDGGPEVTEVSTVSAAALIESAICLFVAAVQFQDEEQRKWVVRRLFDITRLTGWQSAQQIAEGCETSWIKAAQMSRGPAYERTINPNATDDSVWKTARRIDRRIQEVEQGEETRLVLARVERAHYALGLLGVEDDLEFLDLGENAVNKRIEPEE
;
A
#
# COMPACT_ATOMS: atom_id res chain seq x y z
N MET A 1 12.48 26.92 -11.85
CA MET A 1 13.23 26.41 -10.67
C MET A 1 13.83 25.01 -10.85
N VAL A 2 13.06 23.90 -10.96
CA VAL A 2 13.66 22.54 -11.14
C VAL A 2 14.46 22.43 -12.44
N ALA A 3 13.93 22.96 -13.56
CA ALA A 3 14.67 23.04 -14.83
C ALA A 3 15.96 23.85 -14.70
N ASP A 4 15.94 24.95 -13.92
CA ASP A 4 17.13 25.75 -13.64
C ASP A 4 18.14 24.93 -12.83
N TYR A 5 17.71 24.20 -11.79
CA TYR A 5 18.56 23.30 -11.02
C TYR A 5 19.16 22.17 -11.85
N MET A 6 18.46 21.64 -12.87
CA MET A 6 19.00 20.65 -13.81
C MET A 6 20.14 21.20 -14.68
N ASN A 7 20.18 22.52 -14.85
CA ASN A 7 21.22 23.24 -15.59
C ASN A 7 22.41 23.62 -14.69
N TYR A 8 22.31 23.46 -13.36
CA TYR A 8 23.40 23.77 -12.43
C TYR A 8 24.36 22.58 -12.23
N PRO A 9 25.67 22.74 -12.49
CA PRO A 9 26.66 21.65 -12.52
C PRO A 9 27.14 21.15 -11.13
N HIS A 10 26.46 21.49 -10.03
CA HIS A 10 26.91 21.18 -8.67
C HIS A 10 26.70 19.72 -8.25
N ILE A 11 25.88 18.96 -8.97
CA ILE A 11 25.61 17.54 -8.66
C ILE A 11 26.35 16.67 -9.67
N ALA A 12 27.45 16.08 -9.25
CA ALA A 12 28.29 15.22 -10.10
C ALA A 12 27.48 14.11 -10.80
N GLU A 13 26.44 13.60 -10.14
CA GLU A 13 25.58 12.52 -10.67
C GLU A 13 24.69 12.94 -11.84
N LEU A 14 24.29 14.22 -11.91
CA LEU A 14 23.45 14.75 -13.00
C LEU A 14 24.26 15.47 -14.08
N ARG A 15 25.60 15.37 -14.06
CA ARG A 15 26.43 15.77 -15.22
C ARG A 15 26.23 14.81 -16.40
N ASP A 16 25.93 13.56 -16.10
CA ASP A 16 25.59 12.53 -17.07
C ASP A 16 24.23 12.85 -17.75
N GLN A 17 24.24 12.99 -19.07
CA GLN A 17 23.04 13.29 -19.85
C GLN A 17 21.98 12.18 -19.73
N ALA A 18 22.38 10.91 -19.66
CA ALA A 18 21.44 9.81 -19.53
C ALA A 18 20.69 9.87 -18.19
N LYS A 19 21.41 10.11 -17.09
CA LYS A 19 20.79 10.26 -15.75
C LYS A 19 19.88 11.48 -15.67
N ARG A 20 20.22 12.59 -16.35
CA ARG A 20 19.31 13.75 -16.46
C ARG A 20 18.01 13.39 -17.16
N GLN A 21 18.06 12.61 -18.24
CA GLN A 21 16.87 12.17 -18.96
C GLN A 21 16.00 11.24 -18.10
N ILE A 22 16.61 10.29 -17.38
CA ILE A 22 15.90 9.40 -16.46
C ILE A 22 15.26 10.22 -15.32
N PHE A 23 15.99 11.16 -14.73
CA PHE A 23 15.46 11.99 -13.66
C PHE A 23 14.35 12.94 -14.16
N HIS A 24 14.45 13.46 -15.38
CA HIS A 24 13.37 14.21 -16.02
C HIS A 24 12.13 13.34 -16.27
N HIS A 25 12.32 12.09 -16.71
CA HIS A 25 11.23 11.13 -16.85
C HIS A 25 10.56 10.85 -15.49
N PHE A 26 11.32 10.76 -14.40
CA PHE A 26 10.75 10.64 -13.05
C PHE A 26 9.79 11.79 -12.74
N ILE A 27 10.21 13.04 -12.95
CA ILE A 27 9.42 14.23 -12.63
C ILE A 27 8.13 14.32 -13.45
N LYS A 28 8.21 14.01 -14.75
CA LYS A 28 7.12 14.21 -15.70
C LYS A 28 6.21 13.01 -15.89
N VAL A 29 6.66 11.80 -15.56
CA VAL A 29 5.93 10.55 -15.84
C VAL A 29 5.83 9.68 -14.59
N THR A 30 6.95 9.23 -14.03
CA THR A 30 6.94 8.26 -12.93
C THR A 30 6.26 8.82 -11.69
N GLY A 31 6.72 9.95 -11.16
CA GLY A 31 6.14 10.61 -9.98
C GLY A 31 4.63 10.84 -10.09
N PRO A 32 4.14 11.48 -11.18
CA PRO A 32 2.70 11.65 -11.42
C PRO A 32 1.90 10.35 -11.52
N SER A 33 2.51 9.27 -12.05
CA SER A 33 1.83 7.97 -12.19
C SER A 33 1.82 7.13 -10.91
N MET A 34 2.63 7.48 -9.91
CA MET A 34 2.79 6.70 -8.67
C MET A 34 1.76 6.99 -7.59
N SER A 35 1.04 8.12 -7.69
CA SER A 35 0.11 8.51 -6.64
C SER A 35 -1.02 9.39 -7.17
N LEU A 36 -2.25 8.99 -6.83
CA LEU A 36 -3.48 9.71 -7.17
C LEU A 36 -3.97 10.61 -6.03
N TYR A 37 -3.56 10.34 -4.80
CA TYR A 37 -4.04 10.99 -3.58
C TYR A 37 -2.94 11.87 -3.00
N GLU A 38 -2.87 13.11 -3.46
CA GLU A 38 -1.86 14.06 -3.01
C GLU A 38 -2.52 15.35 -2.54
N ARG A 39 -1.93 15.99 -1.52
CA ARG A 39 -2.37 17.31 -1.03
C ARG A 39 -2.37 18.35 -2.16
N HIS A 40 -1.39 18.25 -3.04
CA HIS A 40 -1.26 19.04 -4.26
C HIS A 40 -1.23 18.07 -5.44
N PRO A 41 -2.41 17.69 -5.98
CA PRO A 41 -2.51 16.82 -7.14
C PRO A 41 -1.70 17.39 -8.32
N PHE A 42 -1.14 16.50 -9.14
CA PHE A 42 -0.44 16.91 -10.34
C PHE A 42 -1.43 17.47 -11.37
N ASP A 43 -1.20 18.70 -11.83
CA ASP A 43 -1.99 19.31 -12.92
C ASP A 43 -1.27 19.09 -14.27
N PRO A 44 -1.87 18.32 -15.21
CA PRO A 44 -1.29 18.14 -16.54
C PRO A 44 -1.17 19.42 -17.37
N SER A 45 -1.95 20.47 -17.07
CA SER A 45 -1.91 21.74 -17.80
C SER A 45 -0.69 22.61 -17.44
N GLU A 46 -0.08 22.38 -16.28
CA GLU A 46 1.19 23.00 -15.88
C GLU A 46 2.40 22.40 -16.63
N ARG A 47 2.18 21.44 -17.52
CA ARG A 47 3.24 20.80 -18.31
C ARG A 47 3.90 21.77 -19.30
N ASP A 48 3.15 22.77 -19.77
CA ASP A 48 3.52 23.69 -20.85
C ASP A 48 3.72 25.16 -20.41
N ALA A 49 3.41 25.50 -19.15
CA ALA A 49 3.61 26.84 -18.63
C ALA A 49 5.10 27.10 -18.34
N ALA A 50 5.72 27.99 -19.11
CA ALA A 50 7.09 28.45 -18.89
C ALA A 50 7.24 29.33 -17.63
N ASP A 51 6.13 29.78 -17.04
CA ASP A 51 6.10 30.52 -15.77
C ASP A 51 6.05 29.55 -14.58
N VAL A 52 7.22 29.26 -14.03
CA VAL A 52 7.43 28.34 -12.90
C VAL A 52 7.06 28.97 -11.54
N ASP A 53 6.51 30.18 -11.53
CA ASP A 53 6.20 30.93 -10.30
C ASP A 53 4.81 30.63 -9.72
N SER A 54 3.98 29.84 -10.42
CA SER A 54 2.74 29.26 -9.87
C SER A 54 2.86 27.75 -9.63
N GLY A 55 3.60 27.37 -8.58
CA GLY A 55 2.99 26.61 -7.48
C GLY A 55 2.61 25.12 -7.62
N SER A 56 3.16 24.31 -8.53
CA SER A 56 3.06 22.85 -8.33
C SER A 56 3.96 22.39 -7.18
N ASN A 57 3.33 22.25 -6.01
CA ASN A 57 3.95 21.72 -4.80
C ASN A 57 3.77 20.20 -4.69
N ASN A 58 3.61 19.51 -5.84
CA ASN A 58 3.41 18.06 -5.84
C ASN A 58 4.64 17.36 -5.24
N ILE A 59 4.42 16.42 -4.33
CA ILE A 59 5.51 15.83 -3.56
C ILE A 59 6.51 15.05 -4.43
N TRP A 60 6.03 14.35 -5.47
CA TRP A 60 6.86 13.48 -6.31
C TRP A 60 7.35 14.15 -7.60
N SER A 61 6.69 15.21 -8.06
CA SER A 61 7.09 15.97 -9.26
C SER A 61 7.86 17.25 -8.96
N TYR A 62 7.82 17.76 -7.72
CA TYR A 62 8.50 19.00 -7.37
C TYR A 62 9.28 18.88 -6.06
N THR A 63 8.59 18.67 -4.93
CA THR A 63 9.19 18.83 -3.60
C THR A 63 10.35 17.88 -3.33
N PHE A 64 10.14 16.56 -3.48
CA PHE A 64 11.21 15.58 -3.30
C PHE A 64 12.25 15.62 -4.43
N PRO A 65 11.90 15.84 -5.71
CA PRO A 65 12.91 16.10 -6.74
C PRO A 65 13.86 17.25 -6.42
N VAL A 66 13.37 18.37 -5.86
CA VAL A 66 14.23 19.47 -5.40
C VAL A 66 15.12 19.01 -4.23
N LEU A 67 14.56 18.27 -3.26
CA LEU A 67 15.35 17.74 -2.13
C LEU A 67 16.38 16.68 -2.56
N ALA A 68 16.13 15.94 -3.63
CA ALA A 68 17.02 14.89 -4.13
C ALA A 68 18.39 15.46 -4.54
N PHE A 69 18.44 16.73 -4.94
CA PHE A 69 19.68 17.42 -5.29
C PHE A 69 20.69 17.51 -4.14
N GLN A 70 20.21 17.51 -2.89
CA GLN A 70 21.05 17.54 -1.69
C GLN A 70 21.06 16.18 -0.98
N HIS A 71 20.37 15.16 -1.52
CA HIS A 71 20.19 13.87 -0.90
C HIS A 71 20.49 12.72 -1.88
N PRO A 72 21.76 12.29 -1.99
CA PRO A 72 22.19 11.33 -3.01
C PRO A 72 21.52 9.95 -2.93
N GLY A 73 20.99 9.55 -1.77
CA GLY A 73 20.20 8.31 -1.64
C GLY A 73 18.82 8.43 -2.28
N LEU A 74 18.19 9.61 -2.19
CA LEU A 74 16.86 9.88 -2.75
C LEU A 74 16.95 10.00 -4.26
N LEU A 75 17.96 10.72 -4.77
CA LEU A 75 18.22 10.82 -6.20
C LEU A 75 18.38 9.43 -6.85
N GLN A 76 19.15 8.54 -6.22
CA GLN A 76 19.35 7.19 -6.75
C GLN A 76 18.07 6.34 -6.68
N ALA A 77 17.23 6.50 -5.65
CA ALA A 77 15.93 5.83 -5.58
C ALA A 77 14.99 6.30 -6.71
N MET A 78 14.96 7.61 -7.01
CA MET A 78 14.19 8.17 -8.13
C MET A 78 14.70 7.67 -9.50
N LEU A 79 16.02 7.63 -9.68
CA LEU A 79 16.63 7.06 -10.90
C LEU A 79 16.30 5.56 -11.03
N ALA A 80 16.29 4.80 -9.94
CA ALA A 80 15.93 3.39 -9.94
C ALA A 80 14.48 3.20 -10.39
N MET A 81 13.54 3.93 -9.77
CA MET A 81 12.11 3.87 -10.10
C MET A 81 11.82 4.23 -11.56
N SER A 82 12.37 5.35 -12.05
CA SER A 82 12.15 5.75 -13.43
C SER A 82 12.82 4.81 -14.43
N SER A 83 14.05 4.37 -14.16
CA SER A 83 14.71 3.36 -15.01
C SER A 83 13.91 2.07 -15.07
N LEU A 84 13.27 1.67 -13.96
CA LEU A 84 12.44 0.49 -13.91
C LEU A 84 11.23 0.65 -14.83
N GLN A 85 10.48 1.74 -14.68
CA GLN A 85 9.30 2.00 -15.50
C GLN A 85 9.65 2.04 -16.99
N ILE A 86 10.71 2.77 -17.38
CA ILE A 86 11.20 2.82 -18.76
C ILE A 86 11.52 1.41 -19.27
N ALA A 87 12.29 0.63 -18.50
CA ALA A 87 12.69 -0.71 -18.90
C ALA A 87 11.49 -1.64 -19.11
N ARG A 88 10.48 -1.55 -18.24
CA ARG A 88 9.24 -2.34 -18.34
C ARG A 88 8.42 -1.95 -19.56
N LEU A 89 8.22 -0.65 -19.80
CA LEU A 89 7.50 -0.15 -20.97
C LEU A 89 8.19 -0.50 -22.30
N GLN A 90 9.53 -0.55 -22.31
CA GLN A 90 10.32 -0.89 -23.49
C GLN A 90 10.54 -2.40 -23.66
N GLY A 91 10.14 -3.23 -22.70
CA GLY A 91 10.40 -4.67 -22.72
C GLY A 91 11.88 -5.05 -22.62
N ILE A 92 12.72 -4.20 -22.03
CA ILE A 92 14.17 -4.45 -21.89
C ILE A 92 14.53 -4.89 -20.46
N PRO A 93 15.66 -5.60 -20.26
CA PRO A 93 16.10 -5.97 -18.92
C PRO A 93 16.31 -4.75 -18.01
N PRO A 94 15.77 -4.73 -16.77
CA PRO A 94 15.83 -3.59 -15.85
C PRO A 94 17.19 -3.45 -15.13
N THR A 95 18.30 -3.71 -15.81
CA THR A 95 19.65 -3.74 -15.21
C THR A 95 20.09 -2.39 -14.65
N ALA A 96 19.85 -1.31 -15.40
CA ALA A 96 20.16 0.04 -14.93
C ALA A 96 19.36 0.40 -13.66
N ALA A 97 18.10 -0.02 -13.62
CA ALA A 97 17.23 0.20 -12.48
C ALA A 97 17.76 -0.46 -11.21
N HIS A 98 18.15 -1.75 -11.29
CA HIS A 98 18.73 -2.47 -10.16
C HIS A 98 20.08 -1.90 -9.70
N LYS A 99 20.91 -1.43 -10.64
CA LYS A 99 22.16 -0.74 -10.30
C LYS A 99 21.89 0.50 -9.45
N HIS A 100 20.95 1.35 -9.86
CA HIS A 100 20.54 2.53 -9.09
C HIS A 100 19.92 2.15 -7.74
N TYR A 101 19.09 1.11 -7.71
CA TYR A 101 18.47 0.57 -6.50
C TYR A 101 19.51 0.16 -5.45
N HIS A 102 20.53 -0.62 -5.82
CA HIS A 102 21.59 -1.04 -4.89
C HIS A 102 22.47 0.11 -4.41
N ILE A 103 22.71 1.12 -5.26
CA ILE A 103 23.42 2.34 -4.84
C ILE A 103 22.56 3.13 -3.85
N ALA A 104 21.26 3.24 -4.08
CA ALA A 104 20.32 3.90 -3.18
C ALA A 104 20.29 3.21 -1.81
N LEU A 105 20.15 1.88 -1.76
CA LEU A 105 20.20 1.09 -0.54
C LEU A 105 21.46 1.37 0.30
N ARG A 106 22.64 1.31 -0.33
CA ARG A 106 23.93 1.57 0.37
C ARG A 106 24.01 2.99 0.95
N ARG A 107 23.44 3.98 0.26
CA ARG A 107 23.44 5.38 0.70
C ARG A 107 22.43 5.64 1.80
N ILE A 108 21.23 5.08 1.67
CA ILE A 108 20.17 5.21 2.65
C ILE A 108 20.54 4.49 3.94
N ALA A 109 21.18 3.31 3.87
CA ALA A 109 21.66 2.59 5.04
C ALA A 109 22.54 3.47 5.95
N LYS A 110 23.44 4.29 5.37
CA LYS A 110 24.26 5.24 6.12
C LYS A 110 23.43 6.35 6.78
N ASN A 111 22.36 6.79 6.15
CA ASN A 111 21.47 7.82 6.69
C ASN A 111 20.57 7.27 7.80
N VAL A 112 20.04 6.06 7.64
CA VAL A 112 19.19 5.37 8.62
C VAL A 112 19.98 5.03 9.90
N GLN A 113 21.28 4.73 9.78
CA GLN A 113 22.17 4.55 10.93
C GLN A 113 22.50 5.85 11.68
N SER A 114 22.29 7.01 11.06
CA SER A 114 22.59 8.32 11.66
C SER A 114 21.36 8.88 12.36
N VAL A 115 21.46 9.13 13.67
CA VAL A 115 20.39 9.70 14.50
C VAL A 115 19.84 11.01 13.92
N SER A 116 20.71 11.87 13.40
CA SER A 116 20.33 13.16 12.82
C SER A 116 19.71 13.09 11.44
N LYS A 117 19.92 12.00 10.68
CA LYS A 117 19.50 11.90 9.27
C LYS A 117 18.36 10.91 9.05
N ARG A 118 18.19 9.92 9.92
CA ARG A 118 17.20 8.84 9.73
C ARG A 118 15.75 9.31 9.65
N VAL A 119 15.40 10.35 10.43
CA VAL A 119 14.07 10.97 10.42
C VAL A 119 13.93 12.11 9.41
N HIS A 120 14.95 12.39 8.59
CA HIS A 120 14.89 13.44 7.59
C HIS A 120 13.88 13.07 6.49
N PRO A 121 13.00 13.99 6.03
CA PRO A 121 11.96 13.68 5.03
C PRO A 121 12.51 12.97 3.79
N ALA A 122 13.65 13.44 3.26
CA ALA A 122 14.30 12.81 2.11
C ALA A 122 14.81 11.37 2.35
N THR A 123 15.17 11.01 3.58
CA THR A 123 15.55 9.61 3.91
C THR A 123 14.32 8.74 3.94
N ILE A 124 13.23 9.18 4.56
CA ILE A 124 11.95 8.47 4.60
C ILE A 124 11.38 8.30 3.19
N ALA A 125 11.34 9.38 2.40
CA ALA A 125 10.90 9.34 1.00
C ALA A 125 11.70 8.33 0.18
N ALA A 126 13.02 8.26 0.38
CA ALA A 126 13.86 7.31 -0.32
C ALA A 126 13.55 5.86 0.10
N THR A 127 13.37 5.60 1.40
CA THR A 127 12.93 4.27 1.90
C THR A 127 11.58 3.87 1.30
N LEU A 128 10.62 4.78 1.25
CA LEU A 128 9.29 4.55 0.69
C LEU A 128 9.34 4.29 -0.82
N LEU A 129 10.17 5.03 -1.58
CA LEU A 129 10.39 4.77 -3.00
C LEU A 129 11.03 3.41 -3.25
N LEU A 130 11.97 2.97 -2.40
CA LEU A 130 12.53 1.62 -2.51
C LEU A 130 11.49 0.54 -2.19
N GLY A 131 10.62 0.75 -1.19
CA GLY A 131 9.47 -0.11 -0.98
C GLY A 131 8.54 -0.15 -2.21
N TYR A 132 8.31 1.00 -2.85
CA TYR A 132 7.52 1.07 -4.08
C TYR A 132 8.19 0.36 -5.25
N PHE A 133 9.53 0.37 -5.33
CA PHE A 133 10.28 -0.37 -6.34
C PHE A 133 10.01 -1.87 -6.25
N GLU A 134 9.92 -2.39 -5.04
CA GLU A 134 9.66 -3.81 -4.80
C GLU A 134 8.23 -4.20 -5.17
N VAL A 135 7.22 -3.42 -4.75
CA VAL A 135 5.84 -3.69 -5.17
C VAL A 135 5.67 -3.47 -6.67
N TRP A 136 6.41 -2.56 -7.30
CA TRP A 136 6.39 -2.40 -8.76
C TRP A 136 6.89 -3.66 -9.48
N ASN A 137 7.86 -4.38 -8.89
CA ASN A 137 8.40 -5.64 -9.41
C ASN A 137 7.68 -6.90 -8.90
N SER A 138 6.67 -6.76 -8.04
CA SER A 138 5.96 -7.87 -7.38
C SER A 138 6.85 -8.66 -6.41
N GLU A 139 7.74 -7.99 -5.68
CA GLU A 139 8.57 -8.60 -4.62
C GLU A 139 7.95 -8.29 -3.25
N HIS A 140 6.96 -9.09 -2.82
CA HIS A 140 6.14 -8.83 -1.63
C HIS A 140 6.96 -8.73 -0.33
N THR A 141 7.83 -9.72 -0.07
CA THR A 141 8.62 -9.76 1.17
C THR A 141 9.52 -8.55 1.31
N SER A 142 10.20 -8.14 0.24
CA SER A 142 11.06 -6.97 0.23
C SER A 142 10.27 -5.69 0.43
N TRP A 143 9.08 -5.59 -0.19
CA TRP A 143 8.16 -4.47 0.02
C TRP A 143 7.76 -4.35 1.50
N CYS A 144 7.32 -5.44 2.12
CA CYS A 144 6.97 -5.48 3.55
C CYS A 144 8.16 -5.08 4.45
N ASN A 145 9.38 -5.54 4.14
CA ASN A 145 10.58 -5.18 4.89
C ASN A 145 10.87 -3.66 4.85
N HIS A 146 10.70 -3.03 3.69
CA HIS A 146 10.84 -1.57 3.56
C HIS A 146 9.74 -0.82 4.32
N LEU A 147 8.49 -1.30 4.28
CA LEU A 147 7.39 -0.72 5.06
C LEU A 147 7.63 -0.85 6.57
N TYR A 148 8.13 -1.99 7.04
CA TYR A 148 8.52 -2.19 8.43
C TYR A 148 9.65 -1.24 8.85
N GLY A 149 10.64 -1.03 7.98
CA GLY A 149 11.68 -0.02 8.16
C GLY A 149 11.10 1.40 8.25
N ALA A 150 10.20 1.76 7.35
CA ALA A 150 9.53 3.07 7.36
C ALA A 150 8.70 3.28 8.63
N ARG A 151 7.96 2.27 9.10
CA ARG A 151 7.23 2.30 10.38
C ARG A 151 8.15 2.62 11.54
N SER A 152 9.31 1.97 11.59
CA SER A 152 10.32 2.21 12.63
C SER A 152 10.82 3.66 12.61
N LEU A 153 11.00 4.25 11.43
CA LEU A 153 11.37 5.66 11.29
C LEU A 153 10.26 6.60 11.74
N PHE A 154 9.01 6.34 11.35
CA PHE A 154 7.86 7.16 11.76
C PHE A 154 7.59 7.10 13.26
N ALA A 155 7.85 5.96 13.91
CA ALA A 155 7.72 5.83 15.36
C ALA A 155 8.64 6.78 16.15
N GLU A 156 9.77 7.19 15.56
CA GLU A 156 10.67 8.17 16.16
C GLU A 156 10.22 9.63 15.96
N ILE A 157 9.29 9.89 15.05
CA ILE A 157 8.86 11.24 14.70
C ILE A 157 7.68 11.64 15.61
N PRO A 158 7.81 12.72 16.41
CA PRO A 158 6.74 13.15 17.30
C PRO A 158 5.67 13.95 16.54
N LEU A 159 4.98 13.33 15.58
CA LEU A 159 4.01 13.97 14.67
C LEU A 159 2.93 14.77 15.41
N ARG A 160 2.46 14.28 16.57
CA ARG A 160 1.49 15.02 17.41
C ARG A 160 2.07 16.34 17.92
N ARG A 161 3.30 16.33 18.45
CA ARG A 161 3.97 17.55 18.93
C ARG A 161 4.27 18.52 17.78
N LEU A 162 4.66 18.00 16.62
CA LEU A 162 4.85 18.82 15.41
C LEU A 162 3.54 19.46 14.97
N SER A 163 2.43 18.72 15.00
CA SER A 163 1.11 19.24 14.67
C SER A 163 0.68 20.36 15.62
N GLN A 164 0.86 20.16 16.94
CA GLN A 164 0.60 21.18 17.97
C GLN A 164 1.42 22.46 17.78
N LYS A 165 2.65 22.33 17.26
CA LYS A 165 3.54 23.46 16.99
C LYS A 165 3.18 24.18 15.68
N CYS A 166 2.98 23.44 14.60
CA CYS A 166 2.90 24.00 13.25
C CYS A 166 1.49 24.40 12.82
N LEU A 167 0.45 23.62 13.19
CA LEU A 167 -0.92 23.88 12.72
C LEU A 167 -1.50 25.22 13.18
N PRO A 168 -1.30 25.68 14.44
CA PRO A 168 -1.85 26.97 14.87
C PRO A 168 -1.24 28.15 14.07
N VAL A 169 0.08 28.11 13.88
CA VAL A 169 0.81 29.15 13.11
C VAL A 169 0.39 29.11 11.64
N LYS A 170 0.25 27.92 11.06
CA LYS A 170 -0.23 27.74 9.68
C LYS A 170 -1.65 28.31 9.50
N SER A 171 -2.59 27.91 10.35
CA SER A 171 -3.98 28.40 10.30
C SER A 171 -4.06 29.92 10.43
N MET A 172 -3.23 30.52 11.30
CA MET A 172 -3.13 31.99 11.40
C MET A 172 -2.62 32.64 10.10
N LYS A 173 -1.57 32.09 9.47
CA LYS A 173 -1.02 32.61 8.21
C LYS A 173 -2.03 32.51 7.07
N GLU A 174 -2.75 31.40 6.98
CA GLU A 174 -3.82 31.20 5.99
C GLU A 174 -4.95 32.21 6.20
N ARG A 175 -5.39 32.41 7.46
CA ARG A 175 -6.39 33.42 7.82
C ARG A 175 -5.94 34.83 7.46
N GLN A 176 -4.68 35.19 7.75
CA GLN A 176 -4.14 36.50 7.42
C GLN A 176 -4.06 36.70 5.90
N LYS A 177 -3.68 35.66 5.14
CA LYS A 177 -3.66 35.69 3.67
C LYS A 177 -5.06 35.91 3.11
N LEU A 178 -6.05 35.19 3.64
CA LEU A 178 -7.45 35.31 3.23
C LEU A 178 -8.02 36.71 3.54
N MET A 179 -7.75 37.26 4.73
CA MET A 179 -8.16 38.63 5.09
C MET A 179 -7.57 39.68 4.15
N LYS A 180 -6.28 39.53 3.79
CA LYS A 180 -5.62 40.39 2.80
C LYS A 180 -6.29 40.27 1.43
N GLN A 181 -6.60 39.05 0.98
CA GLN A 181 -7.23 38.80 -0.32
C GLN A 181 -8.65 39.37 -0.41
N MET A 182 -9.43 39.29 0.67
CA MET A 182 -10.78 39.85 0.71
C MET A 182 -10.82 41.37 0.92
N GLY A 183 -9.67 42.03 1.16
CA GLY A 183 -9.63 43.47 1.45
C GLY A 183 -10.15 43.85 2.85
N LEU A 184 -10.43 42.87 3.73
CA LEU A 184 -10.87 43.08 5.12
C LEU A 184 -9.70 43.34 6.09
N ALA A 185 -8.61 43.95 5.61
CA ALA A 185 -7.43 44.22 6.44
C ALA A 185 -7.63 45.32 7.52
N SER A 186 -8.85 45.88 7.65
CA SER A 186 -9.18 46.94 8.62
C SER A 186 -9.76 46.39 9.93
N ILE A 187 -9.41 47.06 11.03
CA ILE A 187 -9.75 46.73 12.42
C ILE A 187 -11.28 46.62 12.57
N GLY A 188 -11.77 45.44 12.99
CA GLY A 188 -13.15 45.26 13.49
C GLY A 188 -14.15 44.57 12.57
N SER A 189 -13.74 43.99 11.43
CA SER A 189 -14.66 43.19 10.61
C SER A 189 -14.93 41.81 11.22
N PRO A 190 -16.16 41.26 11.14
CA PRO A 190 -16.47 39.90 11.58
C PRO A 190 -15.56 38.89 10.88
N ILE A 191 -14.89 38.07 11.69
CA ILE A 191 -13.93 37.08 11.25
C ILE A 191 -14.67 36.01 10.42
N PRO A 192 -14.32 35.77 9.15
CA PRO A 192 -14.88 34.65 8.39
C PRO A 192 -14.53 33.34 9.10
N LYS A 193 -15.53 32.49 9.38
CA LYS A 193 -15.29 31.12 9.85
C LYS A 193 -14.40 30.41 8.84
N ASP A 194 -13.41 29.67 9.34
CA ASP A 194 -12.50 28.89 8.50
C ASP A 194 -13.34 27.94 7.63
N PRO A 195 -13.23 27.97 6.28
CA PRO A 195 -13.92 27.01 5.42
C PRO A 195 -13.51 25.56 5.70
N ALA A 196 -12.46 25.32 6.50
CA ALA A 196 -11.99 24.02 6.94
C ALA A 196 -12.28 23.73 8.43
N THR A 197 -13.51 23.98 8.91
CA THR A 197 -13.94 23.36 10.19
C THR A 197 -13.95 21.84 10.00
N LEU A 198 -12.87 21.19 10.43
CA LEU A 198 -12.78 19.73 10.45
C LEU A 198 -13.92 19.18 11.31
N ASP A 199 -14.55 18.11 10.83
CA ASP A 199 -15.54 17.38 11.60
C ASP A 199 -14.84 16.43 12.58
N TYR A 200 -14.63 16.91 13.80
CA TYR A 200 -13.94 16.16 14.86
C TYR A 200 -14.76 14.98 15.39
N GLU A 201 -16.09 15.03 15.25
CA GLU A 201 -16.99 13.93 15.63
C GLU A 201 -16.87 12.79 14.62
N LEU A 202 -16.88 13.12 13.33
CA LEU A 202 -16.57 12.17 12.26
C LEU A 202 -15.18 11.57 12.45
N LEU A 203 -14.14 12.39 12.67
CA LEU A 203 -12.78 11.90 12.91
C LEU A 203 -12.68 10.98 14.14
N THR A 204 -13.42 11.29 15.20
CA THR A 204 -13.48 10.44 16.40
C THR A 204 -14.07 9.07 16.06
N THR A 205 -15.15 9.06 15.29
CA THR A 205 -15.80 7.81 14.86
C THR A 205 -14.91 7.00 13.92
N LEU A 206 -14.29 7.64 12.93
CA LEU A 206 -13.42 6.97 11.95
C LEU A 206 -12.17 6.38 12.59
N THR A 207 -11.58 7.07 13.57
CA THR A 207 -10.34 6.61 14.21
C THR A 207 -10.60 5.64 15.36
N GLY A 208 -11.81 5.67 15.96
CA GLY A 208 -12.12 4.98 17.20
C GLY A 208 -11.42 5.60 18.43
N PHE A 209 -10.84 6.79 18.29
CA PHE A 209 -10.18 7.53 19.37
C PHE A 209 -10.81 8.91 19.48
N HIS A 210 -10.95 9.43 20.69
CA HIS A 210 -11.41 10.81 20.86
C HIS A 210 -10.42 11.79 20.21
N VAL A 211 -10.89 12.55 19.22
CA VAL A 211 -10.13 13.56 18.49
C VAL A 211 -10.72 14.93 18.79
N ALA A 212 -9.95 15.82 19.40
CA ALA A 212 -10.37 17.20 19.65
C ALA A 212 -9.44 18.24 19.01
N PRO A 213 -9.94 19.45 18.69
CA PRO A 213 -9.11 20.55 18.21
C PRO A 213 -7.89 20.83 19.12
N SER A 214 -8.09 20.72 20.44
CA SER A 214 -7.06 20.94 21.45
C SER A 214 -5.88 19.97 21.34
N ASP A 215 -6.09 18.76 20.83
CA ASP A 215 -5.01 17.78 20.64
C ASP A 215 -3.96 18.27 19.63
N TYR A 216 -4.35 19.20 18.77
CA TYR A 216 -3.54 19.79 17.70
C TYR A 216 -3.19 21.26 17.97
N GLY A 217 -3.45 21.76 19.18
CA GLY A 217 -3.20 23.16 19.54
C GLY A 217 -4.17 24.14 18.90
N LEU A 218 -5.26 23.69 18.28
CA LEU A 218 -6.29 24.53 17.68
C LEU A 218 -7.34 24.86 18.74
N ARG A 219 -7.36 26.08 19.28
CA ARG A 219 -8.38 26.57 20.23
C ARG A 219 -8.94 27.90 19.72
N GLU A 220 -10.24 28.14 19.92
CA GLU A 220 -10.92 29.37 19.47
C GLU A 220 -10.34 30.64 20.12
N ASP A 221 -9.91 30.56 21.38
CA ASP A 221 -9.46 31.71 22.18
C ASP A 221 -7.94 31.94 22.21
N GLN A 222 -7.17 31.34 21.29
CA GLN A 222 -5.71 31.39 21.39
C GLN A 222 -5.12 32.74 20.96
N VAL A 223 -4.69 33.52 21.94
CA VAL A 223 -3.56 34.44 21.79
C VAL A 223 -2.31 33.55 21.68
N LEU A 224 -1.58 33.61 20.57
CA LEU A 224 -0.37 32.80 20.36
C LEU A 224 0.55 32.91 21.59
N SER A 225 0.88 31.78 22.21
CA SER A 225 1.88 31.76 23.26
C SER A 225 3.25 32.17 22.71
N SER A 226 4.13 32.67 23.58
CA SER A 226 5.51 33.04 23.23
C SER A 226 6.34 31.89 22.64
N SER A 227 5.90 30.63 22.75
CA SER A 227 6.52 29.49 22.08
C SER A 227 6.18 29.39 20.58
N SER A 228 5.02 29.89 20.17
CA SER A 228 4.54 29.82 18.77
C SER A 228 5.19 30.86 17.84
N SER A 229 5.88 31.86 18.39
CA SER A 229 6.63 32.85 17.62
C SER A 229 7.95 32.32 17.03
N THR A 230 8.32 31.07 17.31
CA THR A 230 9.58 30.44 16.86
C THR A 230 9.45 29.57 15.60
N VAL A 231 8.23 29.36 15.08
CA VAL A 231 7.97 28.48 13.94
C VAL A 231 8.27 29.18 12.62
N THR A 232 9.20 28.64 11.86
CA THR A 232 9.57 29.15 10.53
C THR A 232 8.70 28.55 9.43
N ASP A 233 8.69 29.15 8.23
CA ASP A 233 8.03 28.55 7.05
C ASP A 233 8.64 27.20 6.67
N LYS A 234 9.95 27.05 6.89
CA LYS A 234 10.66 25.78 6.68
C LYS A 234 10.16 24.69 7.63
N ASP A 235 9.94 25.01 8.91
CA ASP A 235 9.40 24.04 9.88
C ASP A 235 8.00 23.56 9.48
N ILE A 236 7.17 24.45 8.94
CA ILE A 236 5.84 24.10 8.42
C ILE A 236 5.99 23.19 7.21
N ALA A 237 6.83 23.55 6.23
CA ALA A 237 7.07 22.75 5.03
C ALA A 237 7.62 21.35 5.35
N ASP A 238 8.57 21.23 6.27
CA ASP A 238 9.13 19.94 6.70
C ASP A 238 8.06 19.08 7.40
N TYR A 239 7.23 19.69 8.26
CA TYR A 239 6.08 19.01 8.87
C TYR A 239 5.07 18.51 7.82
N GLU A 240 4.77 19.35 6.83
CA GLU A 240 3.87 19.00 5.74
C GLU A 240 4.41 17.84 4.90
N ASN A 241 5.69 17.85 4.56
CA ASN A 241 6.33 16.75 3.85
C ASN A 241 6.28 15.43 4.64
N LEU A 242 6.52 15.48 5.95
CA LEU A 242 6.40 14.30 6.82
C LEU A 242 4.97 13.76 6.86
N ARG A 243 3.97 14.65 6.90
CA ARG A 243 2.56 14.27 6.90
C ARG A 243 2.14 13.60 5.58
N ASP A 244 2.60 14.12 4.44
CA ASP A 244 2.31 13.50 3.15
C ASP A 244 2.95 12.12 3.03
N LEU A 245 4.22 11.98 3.43
CA LEU A 245 4.90 10.69 3.46
C LEU A 245 4.23 9.69 4.41
N PHE A 246 3.70 10.17 5.55
CA PHE A 246 2.98 9.32 6.49
C PHE A 246 1.70 8.75 5.88
N TRP A 247 0.89 9.59 5.22
CA TRP A 247 -0.32 9.11 4.55
C TRP A 247 -0.02 8.20 3.36
N TRP A 248 1.03 8.50 2.61
CA TRP A 248 1.51 7.63 1.55
C TRP A 248 1.95 6.27 2.10
N TYR A 249 2.67 6.24 3.24
CA TYR A 249 3.00 5.01 3.96
C TYR A 249 1.75 4.25 4.42
N CYS A 250 0.79 4.93 5.06
CA CYS A 250 -0.44 4.30 5.55
C CYS A 250 -1.22 3.60 4.44
N LYS A 251 -1.32 4.21 3.25
CA LYS A 251 -1.95 3.57 2.07
C LYS A 251 -1.28 2.23 1.73
N MET A 252 0.05 2.23 1.68
CA MET A 252 0.82 1.02 1.38
C MET A 252 0.73 -0.01 2.52
N ASP A 253 0.66 0.45 3.78
CA ASP A 253 0.49 -0.40 4.97
C ASP A 253 -0.86 -1.13 4.95
N VAL A 254 -1.94 -0.43 4.57
CA VAL A 254 -3.28 -1.04 4.37
C VAL A 254 -3.23 -2.06 3.24
N TYR A 255 -2.64 -1.70 2.10
CA TYR A 255 -2.51 -2.62 0.96
C TYR A 255 -1.74 -3.90 1.34
N GLN A 256 -0.58 -3.80 2.00
CA GLN A 256 0.14 -5.00 2.44
C GLN A 256 -0.63 -5.81 3.49
N SER A 257 -1.45 -5.18 4.33
CA SER A 257 -2.18 -5.87 5.40
C SER A 257 -3.33 -6.69 4.83
N ILE A 258 -4.05 -6.14 3.85
CA ILE A 258 -5.12 -6.85 3.10
C ILE A 258 -4.53 -8.01 2.29
N LEU A 259 -3.32 -7.84 1.78
CA LEU A 259 -2.62 -8.80 0.96
C LEU A 259 -1.92 -9.91 1.78
N GLY A 260 -1.36 -9.55 2.94
CA GLY A 260 -0.47 -10.37 3.75
C GLY A 260 -1.17 -11.15 4.86
N GLU A 261 -2.40 -11.61 4.69
CA GLU A 261 -3.20 -12.32 5.72
C GLU A 261 -2.58 -13.63 6.27
N ARG A 262 -1.29 -13.93 6.04
CA ARG A 262 -0.44 -14.81 6.86
C ARG A 262 1.04 -14.41 6.81
N ASN A 263 1.59 -13.99 7.95
CA ASN A 263 2.88 -14.44 8.53
C ASN A 263 3.30 -13.53 9.71
N SER A 264 2.52 -13.55 10.80
CA SER A 264 3.09 -13.21 12.12
C SER A 264 3.78 -14.47 12.66
N LEU A 265 4.93 -14.78 12.08
CA LEU A 265 5.93 -15.67 12.67
C LEU A 265 7.06 -14.77 13.17
N ASP A 266 6.78 -13.97 14.20
CA ASP A 266 7.79 -13.48 15.14
C ASP A 266 7.11 -12.71 16.30
N PRO A 267 7.06 -13.26 17.52
CA PRO A 267 6.55 -12.57 18.70
C PRO A 267 7.68 -11.76 19.33
N VAL A 268 8.15 -10.68 18.70
CA VAL A 268 9.04 -9.72 19.37
C VAL A 268 8.66 -8.29 18.97
N SER A 269 8.27 -7.51 19.99
CA SER A 269 7.97 -6.06 20.00
C SER A 269 6.56 -5.60 19.60
N ALA A 270 5.56 -6.10 20.33
CA ALA A 270 4.23 -5.50 20.45
C ALA A 270 4.23 -4.17 21.23
N SER A 271 5.02 -3.17 20.80
CA SER A 271 5.07 -1.87 21.48
C SER A 271 5.26 -0.69 20.52
N SER A 272 4.29 -0.45 19.61
CA SER A 272 3.95 0.86 18.98
C SER A 272 2.96 0.68 17.81
N PRO A 273 2.17 1.72 17.43
CA PRO A 273 0.82 1.54 16.92
C PRO A 273 0.78 1.41 15.39
N SER A 274 0.77 0.18 14.88
CA SER A 274 -0.07 -0.08 13.71
C SER A 274 -1.41 -0.53 14.28
N ILE A 275 -2.44 0.29 14.08
CA ILE A 275 -3.79 0.04 14.61
C ILE A 275 -4.28 -1.33 14.12
N GLU A 276 -4.13 -1.63 12.83
CA GLU A 276 -4.62 -2.88 12.23
C GLU A 276 -3.74 -4.10 12.57
N VAL A 277 -2.41 -4.01 12.49
CA VAL A 277 -1.52 -5.18 12.70
C VAL A 277 -1.60 -5.72 14.14
N ASN A 278 -1.72 -4.85 15.15
CA ASN A 278 -1.89 -5.30 16.54
C ASN A 278 -3.29 -5.91 16.78
N ARG A 279 -4.33 -5.36 16.15
CA ARG A 279 -5.71 -5.88 16.24
C ARG A 279 -5.85 -7.27 15.59
N HIS A 280 -5.31 -7.43 14.38
CA HIS A 280 -5.36 -8.69 13.63
C HIS A 280 -4.55 -9.81 14.29
N SER A 281 -3.41 -9.52 14.91
CA SER A 281 -2.56 -10.54 15.57
C SER A 281 -3.24 -11.18 16.79
N ASN A 282 -3.92 -10.38 17.61
CA ASN A 282 -4.65 -10.85 18.79
C ASN A 282 -5.89 -11.66 18.40
N ASP A 283 -6.70 -11.17 17.45
CA ASP A 283 -7.89 -11.89 16.97
C ASP A 283 -7.53 -13.18 16.21
N SER A 284 -6.44 -13.19 15.44
CA SER A 284 -5.96 -14.40 14.75
C SER A 284 -5.61 -15.52 15.73
N SER A 285 -5.01 -15.17 16.87
CA SER A 285 -4.67 -16.12 17.93
C SER A 285 -5.93 -16.72 18.56
N ARG A 286 -6.93 -15.87 18.86
CA ARG A 286 -8.25 -16.29 19.33
C ARG A 286 -8.95 -17.20 18.32
N LYS A 287 -9.02 -16.81 17.05
CA LYS A 287 -9.62 -17.61 15.96
C LYS A 287 -8.97 -18.99 15.86
N ARG A 288 -7.64 -19.07 15.89
CA ARG A 288 -6.91 -20.35 15.87
C ARG A 288 -7.24 -21.22 17.09
N GLN A 289 -7.35 -20.64 18.28
CA GLN A 289 -7.69 -21.37 19.50
C GLN A 289 -9.14 -21.86 19.49
N ALA A 290 -10.09 -21.00 19.10
CA ALA A 290 -11.51 -21.37 18.94
C ALA A 290 -11.70 -22.47 17.89
N TYR A 291 -10.99 -22.38 16.76
CA TYR A 291 -11.06 -23.38 15.70
C TYR A 291 -10.48 -24.73 16.14
N ARG A 292 -9.38 -24.72 16.92
CA ARG A 292 -8.83 -25.94 17.56
C ARG A 292 -9.79 -26.54 18.58
N ALA A 293 -10.54 -25.73 19.32
CA ALA A 293 -11.51 -26.18 20.32
C ALA A 293 -12.77 -26.82 19.69
N GLN A 294 -13.16 -26.41 18.47
CA GLN A 294 -14.34 -26.93 17.75
C GLN A 294 -14.12 -28.28 17.04
N GLY A 295 -13.02 -28.99 17.31
CA GLY A 295 -12.86 -30.39 16.90
C GLY A 295 -12.79 -30.66 15.39
N SER A 296 -12.39 -29.70 14.55
CA SER A 296 -12.08 -30.01 13.15
C SER A 296 -10.77 -30.81 13.12
N ALA A 297 -10.92 -32.14 13.07
CA ALA A 297 -9.84 -33.09 12.94
C ALA A 297 -8.79 -32.60 11.93
N SER A 298 -7.53 -32.61 12.37
CA SER A 298 -6.42 -32.94 11.49
C SER A 298 -6.87 -34.08 10.58
N SER A 299 -7.00 -33.82 9.27
CA SER A 299 -7.17 -34.89 8.30
C SER A 299 -6.05 -35.90 8.51
N GLU A 300 -6.40 -37.16 8.74
CA GLU A 300 -5.52 -38.32 8.91
C GLU A 300 -4.75 -38.70 7.63
N HIS A 301 -4.27 -37.72 6.87
CA HIS A 301 -3.43 -37.92 5.69
C HIS A 301 -2.13 -37.12 5.83
N SER A 302 -1.33 -37.50 6.81
CA SER A 302 0.11 -37.30 6.71
C SER A 302 0.61 -38.09 5.49
N PRO A 303 1.36 -37.49 4.55
CA PRO A 303 1.96 -38.25 3.45
C PRO A 303 2.91 -39.32 4.02
N PRO A 304 3.02 -40.51 3.40
CA PRO A 304 3.89 -41.56 3.89
C PRO A 304 5.34 -41.08 3.94
N SER A 305 5.99 -41.30 5.07
CA SER A 305 7.40 -41.01 5.27
C SER A 305 8.24 -41.73 4.22
N PHE A 306 8.97 -40.97 3.40
CA PHE A 306 10.02 -41.53 2.55
C PHE A 306 11.10 -42.18 3.43
N PRO A 307 11.45 -43.46 3.23
CA PRO A 307 12.55 -44.09 3.96
C PRO A 307 13.89 -43.65 3.36
N GLY A 308 14.64 -42.80 4.07
CA GLY A 308 16.01 -42.47 3.70
C GLY A 308 16.54 -41.15 4.27
N MET A 309 17.39 -41.28 5.29
CA MET A 309 18.30 -40.29 5.89
C MET A 309 17.84 -39.47 7.12
N LEU A 310 18.44 -39.91 8.24
CA LEU A 310 18.76 -39.29 9.54
C LEU A 310 17.73 -39.40 10.69
N PRO A 311 18.11 -40.04 11.82
CA PRO A 311 17.22 -40.25 12.96
C PRO A 311 17.06 -39.00 13.82
N ASN A 312 15.86 -38.87 14.41
CA ASN A 312 15.52 -37.94 15.49
C ASN A 312 16.56 -38.01 16.62
N MET A 313 17.34 -36.93 16.79
CA MET A 313 18.11 -36.64 18.00
C MET A 313 17.64 -35.29 18.53
N GLY A 314 17.30 -35.28 19.81
CA GLY A 314 16.56 -34.21 20.48
C GLY A 314 17.27 -32.87 20.61
N GLY A 315 16.47 -31.89 21.03
CA GLY A 315 16.83 -30.58 21.59
C GLY A 315 18.20 -30.00 21.20
N PHE A 316 18.25 -29.28 20.08
CA PHE A 316 19.39 -28.42 19.78
C PHE A 316 19.34 -27.15 20.63
N ARG A 317 20.24 -27.02 21.60
CA ARG A 317 20.50 -25.79 22.36
C ARG A 317 21.67 -25.06 21.69
N ALA A 318 21.39 -23.91 21.07
CA ALA A 318 22.43 -23.10 20.45
C ALA A 318 23.45 -22.59 21.51
N PRO A 319 24.76 -22.55 21.21
CA PRO A 319 25.78 -22.07 22.14
C PRO A 319 25.68 -20.55 22.34
N MET A 320 25.63 -20.14 23.60
CA MET A 320 25.60 -18.74 24.04
C MET A 320 26.99 -18.12 23.95
N GLY A 321 27.09 -16.96 23.30
CA GLY A 321 28.29 -16.11 23.31
C GLY A 321 27.92 -14.63 23.22
N PHE A 322 28.17 -13.89 24.31
CA PHE A 322 28.08 -12.43 24.49
C PHE A 322 26.67 -11.80 24.51
N SER A 323 25.99 -11.95 25.65
CA SER A 323 24.98 -11.00 26.15
C SER A 323 24.98 -10.99 27.70
N PRO A 324 24.71 -9.86 28.37
CA PRO A 324 24.81 -9.74 29.84
C PRO A 324 23.69 -10.54 30.56
N PRO A 325 23.85 -10.89 31.86
CA PRO A 325 22.93 -11.78 32.54
C PRO A 325 21.53 -11.16 32.68
N ARG A 326 20.54 -11.80 32.03
CA ARG A 326 19.11 -11.53 32.22
C ARG A 326 18.69 -12.05 33.59
N ASN A 327 18.01 -11.21 34.38
CA ASN A 327 17.23 -11.66 35.53
C ASN A 327 16.27 -12.75 35.08
N VAL A 328 16.36 -13.92 35.72
CA VAL A 328 15.44 -15.04 35.55
C VAL A 328 14.03 -14.63 35.99
N PRO A 329 13.00 -14.71 35.14
CA PRO A 329 11.61 -14.65 35.61
C PRO A 329 11.33 -15.95 36.37
N SER A 330 10.89 -15.80 37.62
CA SER A 330 10.47 -16.91 38.47
C SER A 330 9.05 -17.35 38.11
N LYS A 331 8.88 -18.68 38.06
CA LYS A 331 7.63 -19.46 38.10
C LYS A 331 6.70 -19.40 36.89
N ALA A 332 6.41 -20.59 36.39
CA ALA A 332 5.31 -20.90 35.50
C ALA A 332 3.99 -20.39 36.08
N GLU A 333 3.40 -19.40 35.43
CA GLU A 333 1.99 -19.08 35.59
C GLU A 333 1.18 -20.20 34.91
N ALA A 334 0.10 -20.61 35.58
CA ALA A 334 -0.91 -21.51 35.03
C ALA A 334 -1.42 -20.95 33.68
N PRO A 335 -1.93 -21.78 32.75
CA PRO A 335 -2.54 -21.26 31.54
C PRO A 335 -3.67 -20.32 31.94
N GLU A 336 -3.50 -19.01 31.68
CA GLU A 336 -4.60 -18.05 31.75
C GLU A 336 -5.71 -18.63 30.87
N GLN A 337 -6.82 -19.01 31.49
CA GLN A 337 -8.06 -19.25 30.76
C GLN A 337 -8.46 -17.88 30.20
N ILE A 338 -8.04 -17.62 28.96
CA ILE A 338 -8.52 -16.48 28.19
C ILE A 338 -10.04 -16.62 28.18
N ASP A 339 -10.75 -15.64 28.72
CA ASP A 339 -12.19 -15.52 28.62
C ASP A 339 -12.55 -15.35 27.13
N LEU A 340 -12.76 -16.48 26.45
CA LEU A 340 -13.01 -16.54 25.01
C LEU A 340 -14.33 -15.83 24.65
N GLU A 341 -15.31 -15.87 25.55
CA GLU A 341 -16.63 -15.28 25.35
C GLU A 341 -16.57 -13.76 25.50
N GLY A 342 -15.99 -13.26 26.60
CA GLY A 342 -15.76 -11.83 26.79
C GLY A 342 -14.86 -11.23 25.70
N SER A 343 -13.83 -11.98 25.27
CA SER A 343 -12.97 -11.59 24.15
C SER A 343 -13.74 -11.56 22.82
N LEU A 344 -14.61 -12.55 22.54
CA LEU A 344 -15.43 -12.55 21.34
C LEU A 344 -16.38 -11.34 21.30
N GLN A 345 -17.07 -11.07 22.40
CA GLN A 345 -18.00 -9.93 22.51
C GLN A 345 -17.28 -8.60 22.24
N SER A 346 -16.10 -8.40 22.84
CA SER A 346 -15.31 -7.19 22.62
C SER A 346 -14.88 -7.00 21.16
N VAL A 347 -14.44 -8.07 20.48
CA VAL A 347 -14.02 -7.99 19.07
C VAL A 347 -15.24 -7.82 18.16
N MET A 348 -16.40 -8.39 18.49
CA MET A 348 -17.64 -8.14 17.77
C MET A 348 -18.07 -6.68 17.84
N GLN A 349 -18.03 -6.06 19.02
CA GLN A 349 -18.32 -4.64 19.19
C GLN A 349 -17.36 -3.76 18.39
N GLU A 350 -16.07 -4.11 18.36
CA GLU A 350 -15.08 -3.41 17.55
C GLU A 350 -15.39 -3.52 16.05
N TRP A 351 -15.70 -4.73 15.58
CA TRP A 351 -16.07 -4.97 14.18
C TRP A 351 -17.32 -4.18 13.77
N GLU A 352 -18.36 -4.17 14.61
CA GLU A 352 -19.57 -3.38 14.41
C GLU A 352 -19.27 -1.87 14.38
N GLY A 353 -18.41 -1.39 15.28
CA GLY A 353 -17.97 0.00 15.31
C GLY A 353 -17.27 0.43 14.02
N ILE A 354 -16.42 -0.43 13.45
CA ILE A 354 -15.78 -0.17 12.14
C ILE A 354 -16.85 -0.13 11.03
N LEU A 355 -17.81 -1.06 11.02
CA LEU A 355 -18.89 -1.05 10.03
C LEU A 355 -19.73 0.23 10.08
N VAL A 356 -20.07 0.70 11.29
CA VAL A 356 -20.77 1.98 11.50
C VAL A 356 -19.92 3.14 10.98
N ALA A 357 -18.60 3.13 11.21
CA ALA A 357 -17.70 4.15 10.67
C ALA A 357 -17.70 4.20 9.14
N PHE A 358 -17.77 3.06 8.45
CA PHE A 358 -17.95 3.01 6.98
C PHE A 358 -19.27 3.66 6.56
N GLN A 359 -20.38 3.33 7.23
CA GLN A 359 -21.69 3.93 6.91
C GLN A 359 -21.68 5.44 7.13
N LEU A 360 -21.15 5.89 8.26
CA LEU A 360 -21.05 7.30 8.59
C LEU A 360 -20.18 8.05 7.57
N PHE A 361 -19.03 7.49 7.20
CA PHE A 361 -18.17 8.06 6.15
C PHE A 361 -18.96 8.28 4.85
N LYS A 362 -19.71 7.27 4.42
CA LYS A 362 -20.53 7.33 3.20
C LYS A 362 -21.59 8.42 3.27
N GLU A 363 -22.27 8.58 4.41
CA GLU A 363 -23.31 9.58 4.62
C GLU A 363 -22.78 11.02 4.64
N HIS A 364 -21.52 11.21 5.04
CA HIS A 364 -20.86 12.52 5.05
C HIS A 364 -20.35 12.97 3.66
N LEU A 365 -20.31 12.06 2.67
CA LEU A 365 -19.90 12.40 1.32
C LEU A 365 -21.01 13.16 0.56
N GLY A 366 -20.69 14.37 0.11
CA GLY A 366 -21.60 15.22 -0.64
C GLY A 366 -21.91 14.74 -2.07
N PRO A 367 -22.82 15.43 -2.78
CA PRO A 367 -23.22 15.08 -4.16
C PRO A 367 -22.06 15.00 -5.16
N GLU A 368 -20.97 15.73 -4.92
CA GLU A 368 -19.76 15.73 -5.73
C GLU A 368 -19.00 14.39 -5.74
N PHE A 369 -19.27 13.54 -4.75
CA PHE A 369 -18.72 12.18 -4.67
C PHE A 369 -19.62 11.13 -5.33
N GLN A 370 -20.83 11.49 -5.77
CA GLN A 370 -21.75 10.54 -6.39
C GLN A 370 -21.33 10.21 -7.84
N PRO A 371 -21.74 9.04 -8.36
CA PRO A 371 -21.56 8.73 -9.77
C PRO A 371 -22.21 9.80 -10.66
N LEU A 372 -21.60 10.06 -11.80
CA LEU A 372 -22.15 10.94 -12.81
C LEU A 372 -23.50 10.40 -13.31
N GLY A 373 -24.43 11.32 -13.58
CA GLY A 373 -25.75 10.99 -14.13
C GLY A 373 -25.63 10.39 -15.54
N PRO A 374 -26.63 9.60 -16.00
CA PRO A 374 -26.61 8.95 -17.31
C PRO A 374 -26.35 9.88 -18.50
N GLU A 375 -26.66 11.17 -18.35
CA GLU A 375 -26.43 12.23 -19.33
C GLU A 375 -24.95 12.61 -19.53
N TYR A 376 -24.08 12.28 -18.56
CA TYR A 376 -22.65 12.56 -18.59
C TYR A 376 -21.78 11.31 -18.72
N THR A 377 -22.39 10.12 -18.78
CA THR A 377 -21.68 8.85 -18.82
C THR A 377 -21.85 8.14 -20.14
N ASP A 378 -20.75 7.65 -20.69
CA ASP A 378 -20.81 6.65 -21.76
C ASP A 378 -21.43 5.36 -21.23
N ARG A 379 -22.53 4.91 -21.86
CA ARG A 379 -23.23 3.67 -21.49
C ARG A 379 -22.39 2.46 -21.87
N ARG A 380 -21.62 1.98 -20.89
CA ARG A 380 -20.80 0.77 -21.00
C ARG A 380 -21.40 -0.30 -20.09
N GLU A 381 -21.79 -1.41 -20.68
CA GLU A 381 -22.66 -2.41 -20.00
C GLU A 381 -21.99 -3.73 -19.64
N ARG A 382 -20.66 -3.91 -19.78
CA ARG A 382 -20.05 -5.23 -19.59
C ARG A 382 -18.71 -5.21 -18.85
N PRO A 383 -18.38 -6.27 -18.08
CA PRO A 383 -19.20 -7.42 -17.66
C PRO A 383 -19.88 -7.25 -16.28
N PHE A 384 -19.77 -6.07 -15.68
CA PHE A 384 -20.27 -5.80 -14.33
C PHE A 384 -21.62 -5.07 -14.31
N GLY A 385 -22.28 -4.95 -15.47
CA GLY A 385 -23.44 -4.07 -15.67
C GLY A 385 -23.00 -2.64 -16.01
N LEU A 386 -23.88 -1.67 -15.75
CA LEU A 386 -23.65 -0.26 -16.09
C LEU A 386 -22.43 0.31 -15.35
N ALA A 387 -21.42 0.74 -16.11
CA ALA A 387 -20.21 1.36 -15.57
C ALA A 387 -20.53 2.58 -14.69
N LEU A 388 -19.79 2.72 -13.59
CA LEU A 388 -19.90 3.87 -12.69
C LEU A 388 -18.74 4.82 -12.97
N GLN A 389 -19.05 5.98 -13.53
CA GLN A 389 -18.08 7.04 -13.80
C GLN A 389 -18.23 8.14 -12.75
N TYR A 390 -17.11 8.73 -12.35
CA TYR A 390 -17.08 9.83 -11.38
C TYR A 390 -16.40 11.04 -11.99
N ARG A 391 -16.64 12.21 -11.39
CA ARG A 391 -16.07 13.49 -11.83
C ARG A 391 -14.54 13.46 -11.94
N THR A 392 -13.87 12.72 -11.06
CA THR A 392 -12.41 12.56 -11.08
C THR A 392 -12.02 11.12 -10.77
N PHE A 393 -10.83 10.71 -11.23
CA PHE A 393 -10.26 9.42 -10.87
C PHE A 393 -10.03 9.28 -9.37
N SER A 394 -9.70 10.37 -8.66
CA SER A 394 -9.51 10.35 -7.21
C SER A 394 -10.82 9.98 -6.49
N VAL A 395 -11.97 10.50 -6.93
CA VAL A 395 -13.28 10.12 -6.37
C VAL A 395 -13.60 8.64 -6.67
N ALA A 396 -13.34 8.17 -7.89
CA ALA A 396 -13.47 6.76 -8.21
C ALA A 396 -12.59 5.87 -7.31
N GLY A 397 -11.36 6.32 -7.06
CA GLY A 397 -10.40 5.68 -6.17
C GLY A 397 -10.85 5.60 -4.71
N ILE A 398 -11.52 6.64 -4.18
CA ILE A 398 -12.14 6.61 -2.84
C ILE A 398 -13.16 5.48 -2.75
N TRP A 399 -14.06 5.37 -3.74
CA TRP A 399 -15.07 4.31 -3.74
C TRP A 399 -14.50 2.91 -3.95
N LEU A 400 -13.47 2.76 -4.80
CA LEU A 400 -12.74 1.49 -4.93
C LEU A 400 -12.20 1.03 -3.58
N ASN A 401 -11.52 1.92 -2.86
CA ASN A 401 -10.97 1.62 -1.53
C ASN A 401 -12.06 1.39 -0.48
N TYR A 402 -13.16 2.13 -0.54
CA TYR A 402 -14.32 1.95 0.33
C TYR A 402 -14.90 0.53 0.20
N TYR A 403 -15.17 0.07 -1.02
CA TYR A 403 -15.71 -1.27 -1.26
C TYR A 403 -14.69 -2.37 -0.98
N MET A 404 -13.41 -2.15 -1.29
CA MET A 404 -12.33 -3.07 -0.91
C MET A 404 -12.25 -3.22 0.61
N GLY A 405 -12.33 -2.11 1.35
CA GLY A 405 -12.34 -2.09 2.82
C GLY A 405 -13.54 -2.83 3.41
N LEU A 406 -14.74 -2.68 2.85
CA LEU A 406 -15.92 -3.46 3.25
C LEU A 406 -15.73 -4.96 3.00
N ILE A 407 -15.16 -5.35 1.85
CA ILE A 407 -14.85 -6.77 1.57
C ILE A 407 -13.88 -7.31 2.63
N ALA A 408 -12.79 -6.58 2.91
CA ALA A 408 -11.81 -6.95 3.91
C ALA A 408 -12.45 -7.08 5.30
N LEU A 409 -13.23 -6.08 5.72
CA LEU A 409 -13.94 -6.08 7.01
C LEU A 409 -14.83 -7.32 7.17
N HIS A 410 -15.61 -7.69 6.15
CA HIS A 410 -16.45 -8.88 6.21
C HIS A 410 -15.65 -10.19 6.25
N ARG A 411 -14.49 -10.26 5.58
CA ARG A 411 -13.57 -11.41 5.66
C ARG A 411 -12.90 -11.52 7.03
N SER A 412 -12.68 -10.39 7.69
CA SER A 412 -12.09 -10.32 9.03
C SER A 412 -13.12 -10.52 10.17
N HIS A 413 -14.41 -10.71 9.87
CA HIS A 413 -15.45 -10.85 10.90
C HIS A 413 -15.07 -11.89 11.98
N PRO A 414 -15.41 -11.70 13.27
CA PRO A 414 -14.90 -12.56 14.35
C PRO A 414 -15.30 -14.04 14.23
N SER A 415 -16.42 -14.33 13.56
CA SER A 415 -16.88 -15.69 13.25
C SER A 415 -16.20 -16.33 12.04
N MET A 416 -15.40 -15.58 11.27
CA MET A 416 -14.71 -16.10 10.09
C MET A 416 -13.50 -16.95 10.50
N PRO A 417 -13.15 -17.98 9.72
CA PRO A 417 -11.99 -18.79 9.97
C PRO A 417 -10.69 -17.98 9.84
N PRO A 418 -9.60 -18.38 10.50
CA PRO A 418 -8.29 -17.71 10.40
C PRO A 418 -7.61 -17.92 9.04
N THR A 419 -8.15 -18.77 8.17
CA THR A 419 -7.62 -19.02 6.82
C THR A 419 -8.26 -18.04 5.83
N ALA A 420 -7.43 -17.16 5.25
CA ALA A 420 -7.85 -16.13 4.30
C ALA A 420 -8.72 -16.68 3.16
N MET A 421 -8.30 -17.76 2.50
CA MET A 421 -9.08 -18.33 1.40
C MET A 421 -10.42 -18.93 1.83
N GLN A 422 -10.52 -19.46 3.06
CA GLN A 422 -11.78 -19.98 3.58
C GLN A 422 -12.73 -18.82 3.95
N SER A 423 -12.22 -17.72 4.50
CA SER A 423 -13.03 -16.52 4.80
C SER A 423 -13.53 -15.86 3.52
N VAL A 424 -12.74 -15.87 2.44
CA VAL A 424 -13.19 -15.46 1.10
C VAL A 424 -14.40 -16.29 0.68
N GLY A 425 -14.32 -17.63 0.74
CA GLY A 425 -15.42 -18.50 0.35
C GLY A 425 -16.72 -18.25 1.12
N LEU A 426 -16.63 -18.18 2.45
CA LEU A 426 -17.78 -17.97 3.33
C LEU A 426 -18.40 -16.56 3.23
N SER A 427 -17.60 -15.55 2.91
CA SER A 427 -18.07 -14.17 2.75
C SER A 427 -18.46 -13.80 1.33
N ALA A 428 -18.09 -14.59 0.31
CA ALA A 428 -18.22 -14.25 -1.11
C ALA A 428 -19.64 -13.82 -1.50
N ARG A 429 -20.68 -14.52 -1.03
CA ARG A 429 -22.07 -14.15 -1.29
C ARG A 429 -22.45 -12.81 -0.66
N LYS A 430 -22.03 -12.58 0.60
CA LYS A 430 -22.33 -11.34 1.34
C LYS A 430 -21.62 -10.12 0.73
N THR A 431 -20.46 -10.33 0.14
CA THR A 431 -19.62 -9.25 -0.41
C THR A 431 -19.67 -9.16 -1.95
N ALA A 432 -20.52 -9.97 -2.61
CA ALA A 432 -20.62 -10.04 -4.06
C ALA A 432 -20.96 -8.68 -4.70
N GLU A 433 -21.89 -7.93 -4.08
CA GLU A 433 -22.28 -6.60 -4.56
C GLU A 433 -21.11 -5.61 -4.52
N TYR A 434 -20.29 -5.63 -3.46
CA TYR A 434 -19.13 -4.76 -3.33
C TYR A 434 -18.07 -5.09 -4.39
N ALA A 435 -17.82 -6.38 -4.65
CA ALA A 435 -16.91 -6.80 -5.72
C ALA A 435 -17.43 -6.40 -7.11
N ASN A 436 -18.73 -6.51 -7.34
CA ASN A 436 -19.34 -6.04 -8.59
C ASN A 436 -19.21 -4.51 -8.73
N LEU A 437 -19.45 -3.74 -7.66
CA LEU A 437 -19.27 -2.28 -7.65
C LEU A 437 -17.83 -1.91 -7.98
N ILE A 438 -16.82 -2.59 -7.42
CA ILE A 438 -15.41 -2.40 -7.81
C ILE A 438 -15.23 -2.57 -9.32
N GLY A 439 -15.78 -3.64 -9.90
CA GLY A 439 -15.74 -3.89 -11.34
C GLY A 439 -16.40 -2.78 -12.16
N ARG A 440 -17.60 -2.33 -11.75
CA ARG A 440 -18.34 -1.22 -12.42
C ARG A 440 -17.55 0.08 -12.42
N ILE A 441 -16.88 0.40 -11.32
CA ILE A 441 -16.04 1.60 -11.21
C ILE A 441 -14.79 1.45 -12.07
N ALA A 442 -14.12 0.30 -12.01
CA ALA A 442 -12.93 0.05 -12.81
C ALA A 442 -13.21 0.13 -14.32
N VAL A 443 -14.36 -0.38 -14.79
CA VAL A 443 -14.84 -0.15 -16.17
C VAL A 443 -14.98 1.35 -16.39
N GLY A 444 -15.68 2.06 -15.51
CA GLY A 444 -15.90 3.50 -15.58
C GLY A 444 -14.63 4.35 -15.73
N MET A 445 -13.53 3.95 -15.11
CA MET A 445 -12.27 4.73 -15.09
C MET A 445 -11.50 4.73 -16.42
N PHE A 446 -11.58 3.68 -17.22
CA PHE A 446 -10.77 3.60 -18.43
C PHE A 446 -11.43 2.72 -19.48
N ASP A 447 -11.49 3.19 -20.73
CA ASP A 447 -12.06 2.48 -21.86
C ASP A 447 -11.04 2.14 -22.94
N GLY A 448 -9.82 1.78 -22.54
CA GLY A 448 -8.80 1.39 -23.50
C GLY A 448 -8.97 -0.05 -23.97
N GLY A 449 -9.10 -0.21 -25.29
CA GLY A 449 -8.92 -1.48 -25.96
C GLY A 449 -7.44 -1.86 -26.14
N PRO A 450 -7.16 -2.99 -26.80
CA PRO A 450 -5.78 -3.45 -27.06
C PRO A 450 -5.00 -2.50 -27.98
N GLU A 451 -5.70 -1.63 -28.72
CA GLU A 451 -5.12 -0.65 -29.64
C GLU A 451 -4.52 0.57 -28.93
N VAL A 452 -4.94 0.85 -27.68
CA VAL A 452 -4.39 1.98 -26.94
C VAL A 452 -2.96 1.68 -26.53
N THR A 453 -2.00 2.44 -27.04
CA THR A 453 -0.56 2.24 -26.76
C THR A 453 -0.04 3.12 -25.63
N GLU A 454 -0.70 4.26 -25.37
CA GLU A 454 -0.26 5.27 -24.41
C GLU A 454 -1.43 5.82 -23.60
N VAL A 455 -1.15 6.25 -22.37
CA VAL A 455 -2.13 6.86 -21.47
C VAL A 455 -1.55 8.10 -20.80
N SER A 456 -2.43 9.01 -20.37
CA SER A 456 -2.01 10.12 -19.51
C SER A 456 -1.45 9.61 -18.18
N THR A 457 -0.61 10.39 -17.51
CA THR A 457 -0.05 10.02 -16.20
C THR A 457 -1.11 9.87 -15.13
N VAL A 458 -2.17 10.69 -15.17
CA VAL A 458 -3.28 10.59 -14.22
C VAL A 458 -4.11 9.32 -14.47
N SER A 459 -4.32 8.96 -15.74
CA SER A 459 -4.94 7.67 -16.10
C SER A 459 -4.07 6.49 -15.67
N ALA A 460 -2.75 6.58 -15.82
CA ALA A 460 -1.81 5.56 -15.33
C ALA A 460 -1.89 5.40 -13.81
N ALA A 461 -1.91 6.50 -13.05
CA ALA A 461 -2.09 6.47 -11.60
C ALA A 461 -3.43 5.80 -11.22
N ALA A 462 -4.52 6.19 -11.87
CA ALA A 462 -5.84 5.62 -11.64
C ALA A 462 -5.88 4.10 -11.91
N LEU A 463 -5.22 3.66 -13.00
CA LEU A 463 -5.07 2.26 -13.37
C LEU A 463 -4.27 1.47 -12.32
N ILE A 464 -3.12 1.98 -11.87
CA ILE A 464 -2.31 1.34 -10.83
C ILE A 464 -3.09 1.23 -9.52
N GLU A 465 -3.72 2.32 -9.05
CA GLU A 465 -4.49 2.34 -7.80
C GLU A 465 -5.69 1.38 -7.82
N SER A 466 -6.25 1.10 -8.99
CA SER A 466 -7.37 0.16 -9.12
C SER A 466 -6.97 -1.31 -8.97
N ALA A 467 -5.69 -1.66 -9.15
CA ALA A 467 -5.28 -3.03 -9.36
C ALA A 467 -5.41 -3.92 -8.11
N ILE A 468 -5.09 -3.41 -6.93
CA ILE A 468 -5.26 -4.15 -5.66
C ILE A 468 -6.74 -4.30 -5.31
N CYS A 469 -7.54 -3.26 -5.56
CA CYS A 469 -9.00 -3.33 -5.39
C CYS A 469 -9.60 -4.40 -6.33
N LEU A 470 -9.16 -4.42 -7.58
CA LEU A 470 -9.53 -5.44 -8.56
C LEU A 470 -9.09 -6.84 -8.12
N PHE A 471 -7.89 -7.01 -7.56
CA PHE A 471 -7.43 -8.29 -7.02
C PHE A 471 -8.41 -8.80 -5.95
N VAL A 472 -8.69 -8.01 -4.93
CA VAL A 472 -9.56 -8.39 -3.80
C VAL A 472 -10.95 -8.82 -4.28
N ALA A 473 -11.50 -8.12 -5.28
CA ALA A 473 -12.76 -8.46 -5.93
C ALA A 473 -12.65 -9.72 -6.81
N ALA A 474 -11.55 -9.85 -7.56
CA ALA A 474 -11.31 -10.95 -8.50
C ALA A 474 -11.25 -12.32 -7.83
N VAL A 475 -10.66 -12.43 -6.64
CA VAL A 475 -10.56 -13.70 -5.92
C VAL A 475 -11.93 -14.40 -5.79
N GLN A 476 -13.02 -13.64 -5.69
CA GLN A 476 -14.38 -14.17 -5.53
C GLN A 476 -15.26 -14.12 -6.80
N PHE A 477 -14.77 -13.62 -7.94
CA PHE A 477 -15.56 -13.65 -9.17
C PHE A 477 -15.81 -15.08 -9.63
N GLN A 478 -17.03 -15.35 -10.07
CA GLN A 478 -17.46 -16.65 -10.61
C GLN A 478 -17.82 -16.55 -12.09
N ASP A 479 -18.38 -15.42 -12.52
CA ASP A 479 -18.75 -15.18 -13.90
C ASP A 479 -17.51 -15.14 -14.83
N GLU A 480 -17.62 -15.84 -15.95
CA GLU A 480 -16.51 -16.03 -16.87
C GLU A 480 -16.12 -14.72 -17.59
N GLU A 481 -17.10 -13.90 -17.96
CA GLU A 481 -16.83 -12.61 -18.62
C GLU A 481 -16.14 -11.63 -17.65
N GLN A 482 -16.58 -11.59 -16.39
CA GLN A 482 -15.94 -10.81 -15.33
C GLN A 482 -14.48 -11.23 -15.12
N ARG A 483 -14.22 -12.53 -15.00
CA ARG A 483 -12.85 -13.08 -14.85
C ARG A 483 -11.96 -12.69 -16.04
N LYS A 484 -12.41 -12.93 -17.27
CA LYS A 484 -11.68 -12.61 -18.49
C LYS A 484 -11.39 -11.11 -18.61
N TRP A 485 -12.37 -10.27 -18.29
CA TRP A 485 -12.20 -8.81 -18.33
C TRP A 485 -11.15 -8.33 -17.34
N VAL A 486 -11.16 -8.83 -16.10
CA VAL A 486 -10.21 -8.40 -15.06
C VAL A 486 -8.80 -8.81 -15.42
N VAL A 487 -8.61 -10.04 -15.90
CA VAL A 487 -7.31 -10.52 -16.37
C VAL A 487 -6.80 -9.60 -17.47
N ARG A 488 -7.60 -9.34 -18.50
CA ARG A 488 -7.24 -8.42 -19.58
C ARG A 488 -6.88 -7.02 -19.05
N ARG A 489 -7.69 -6.48 -18.14
CA ARG A 489 -7.46 -5.17 -17.52
C ARG A 489 -6.12 -5.12 -16.79
N LEU A 490 -5.78 -6.15 -16.03
CA LEU A 490 -4.51 -6.21 -15.29
C LEU A 490 -3.29 -6.34 -16.23
N PHE A 491 -3.42 -7.09 -17.32
CA PHE A 491 -2.40 -7.09 -18.38
C PHE A 491 -2.27 -5.71 -19.04
N ASP A 492 -3.38 -5.02 -19.31
CA ASP A 492 -3.37 -3.66 -19.84
C ASP A 492 -2.71 -2.66 -18.86
N ILE A 493 -2.96 -2.78 -17.56
CA ILE A 493 -2.27 -1.96 -16.54
C ILE A 493 -0.75 -2.17 -16.64
N THR A 494 -0.29 -3.43 -16.72
CA THR A 494 1.14 -3.73 -16.85
C THR A 494 1.73 -3.14 -18.13
N ARG A 495 1.03 -3.34 -19.25
CA ARG A 495 1.46 -2.87 -20.58
C ARG A 495 1.52 -1.36 -20.69
N LEU A 496 0.53 -0.65 -20.15
CA LEU A 496 0.38 0.80 -20.28
C LEU A 496 1.19 1.60 -19.26
N THR A 497 1.49 1.00 -18.10
CA THR A 497 2.13 1.71 -16.98
C THR A 497 3.52 1.18 -16.65
N GLY A 498 3.81 -0.08 -17.02
CA GLY A 498 5.01 -0.81 -16.62
C GLY A 498 4.90 -1.48 -15.24
N TRP A 499 3.78 -1.36 -14.53
CA TRP A 499 3.58 -1.89 -13.17
C TRP A 499 3.39 -3.42 -13.18
N GLN A 500 4.47 -4.15 -12.91
CA GLN A 500 4.54 -5.62 -13.08
C GLN A 500 3.61 -6.39 -12.13
N SER A 501 3.28 -5.82 -10.97
CA SER A 501 2.39 -6.46 -10.00
C SER A 501 1.00 -6.74 -10.58
N ALA A 502 0.48 -5.95 -11.52
CA ALA A 502 -0.82 -6.25 -12.12
C ALA A 502 -0.79 -7.58 -12.89
N GLN A 503 0.26 -7.84 -13.66
CA GLN A 503 0.43 -9.11 -14.36
C GLN A 503 0.53 -10.27 -13.36
N GLN A 504 1.32 -10.13 -12.30
CA GLN A 504 1.43 -11.19 -11.28
C GLN A 504 0.11 -11.45 -10.56
N ILE A 505 -0.67 -10.40 -10.28
CA ILE A 505 -2.03 -10.50 -9.75
C ILE A 505 -2.92 -11.29 -10.72
N ALA A 506 -2.88 -10.98 -12.02
CA ALA A 506 -3.68 -11.67 -13.04
C ALA A 506 -3.34 -13.17 -13.08
N GLU A 507 -2.06 -13.50 -13.21
CA GLU A 507 -1.56 -14.88 -13.25
C GLU A 507 -1.93 -15.67 -11.98
N GLY A 508 -1.91 -15.01 -10.82
CA GLY A 508 -2.34 -15.57 -9.54
C GLY A 508 -3.83 -15.89 -9.49
N CYS A 509 -4.68 -14.94 -9.89
CA CYS A 509 -6.13 -15.16 -9.99
C CYS A 509 -6.46 -16.32 -10.92
N GLU A 510 -5.88 -16.34 -12.13
CA GLU A 510 -6.11 -17.44 -13.09
C GLU A 510 -5.71 -18.79 -12.52
N THR A 511 -4.54 -18.87 -11.88
CA THR A 511 -4.04 -20.10 -11.26
C THR A 511 -4.97 -20.58 -10.14
N SER A 512 -5.47 -19.65 -9.32
CA SER A 512 -6.42 -19.94 -8.25
C SER A 512 -7.75 -20.47 -8.79
N TRP A 513 -8.32 -19.83 -9.80
CA TRP A 513 -9.58 -20.28 -10.42
C TRP A 513 -9.45 -21.66 -11.07
N ILE A 514 -8.32 -21.94 -11.75
CA ILE A 514 -8.04 -23.26 -12.34
C ILE A 514 -7.97 -24.33 -11.25
N LYS A 515 -7.23 -24.07 -10.16
CA LYS A 515 -7.12 -25.00 -9.03
C LYS A 515 -8.47 -25.22 -8.35
N ALA A 516 -9.23 -24.15 -8.11
CA ALA A 516 -10.58 -24.24 -7.53
C ALA A 516 -11.52 -25.09 -8.41
N ALA A 517 -11.45 -24.95 -9.74
CA ALA A 517 -12.21 -25.76 -10.67
C ALA A 517 -11.79 -27.24 -10.65
N GLN A 518 -10.49 -27.53 -10.61
CA GLN A 518 -9.96 -28.90 -10.49
C GLN A 518 -10.42 -29.58 -9.21
N MET A 519 -10.56 -28.82 -8.13
CA MET A 519 -11.08 -29.30 -6.84
C MET A 519 -12.62 -29.26 -6.75
N SER A 520 -13.34 -28.98 -7.85
CA SER A 520 -14.81 -28.88 -7.89
C SER A 520 -15.41 -27.85 -6.91
N ARG A 521 -14.64 -26.80 -6.58
CA ARG A 521 -14.99 -25.73 -5.62
C ARG A 521 -15.25 -24.38 -6.29
N GLY A 522 -15.24 -24.34 -7.61
CA GLY A 522 -15.54 -23.16 -8.39
C GLY A 522 -15.78 -23.49 -9.88
N PRO A 523 -16.26 -22.52 -10.66
CA PRO A 523 -16.49 -22.73 -12.08
C PRO A 523 -15.18 -22.87 -12.85
N ALA A 524 -15.23 -23.65 -13.94
CA ALA A 524 -14.11 -23.85 -14.85
C ALA A 524 -13.54 -22.53 -15.36
N TYR A 525 -12.22 -22.50 -15.56
CA TYR A 525 -11.53 -21.36 -16.12
C TYR A 525 -10.42 -21.83 -17.05
N GLU A 526 -10.30 -21.18 -18.21
CA GLU A 526 -9.24 -21.40 -19.19
C GLU A 526 -8.48 -20.09 -19.41
N ARG A 527 -7.14 -20.16 -19.40
CA ARG A 527 -6.30 -18.98 -19.60
C ARG A 527 -6.50 -18.43 -21.00
N THR A 528 -6.90 -17.18 -21.10
CA THR A 528 -7.12 -16.50 -22.39
C THR A 528 -5.88 -15.79 -22.92
N ILE A 529 -4.91 -15.48 -22.04
CA ILE A 529 -3.70 -14.74 -22.39
C ILE A 529 -2.51 -15.63 -22.02
N ASN A 530 -1.65 -15.95 -22.98
CA ASN A 530 -0.46 -16.76 -22.73
C ASN A 530 0.76 -15.83 -22.54
N PRO A 531 1.22 -15.60 -21.30
CA PRO A 531 2.30 -14.64 -21.02
C PRO A 531 3.66 -15.05 -21.59
N ASN A 532 3.84 -16.33 -21.94
CA ASN A 532 5.11 -16.87 -22.47
C ASN A 532 5.33 -16.66 -23.98
N ALA A 533 4.46 -15.92 -24.67
CA ALA A 533 4.69 -15.57 -26.07
C ALA A 533 5.79 -14.49 -26.24
N THR A 534 6.24 -13.84 -25.16
CA THR A 534 7.38 -12.90 -25.17
C THR A 534 8.58 -13.46 -24.41
N ASP A 535 9.42 -14.16 -25.19
CA ASP A 535 10.89 -14.24 -25.15
C ASP A 535 11.61 -14.71 -23.86
N ASP A 536 11.88 -16.01 -23.82
CA ASP A 536 12.83 -16.74 -22.96
C ASP A 536 14.27 -16.14 -22.92
N SER A 537 14.57 -15.21 -23.83
CA SER A 537 15.84 -14.47 -23.96
C SER A 537 16.12 -13.51 -22.79
N VAL A 538 15.09 -12.86 -22.22
CA VAL A 538 15.23 -11.84 -21.17
C VAL A 538 15.74 -12.46 -19.85
N TRP A 539 15.24 -13.66 -19.52
CA TRP A 539 15.62 -14.40 -18.32
C TRP A 539 17.04 -14.96 -18.37
N LYS A 540 17.51 -15.38 -19.56
CA LYS A 540 18.91 -15.78 -19.77
C LYS A 540 19.86 -14.58 -19.63
N THR A 541 19.39 -13.39 -19.96
CA THR A 541 20.17 -12.14 -19.88
C THR A 541 20.28 -11.61 -18.46
N ALA A 542 19.20 -11.62 -17.67
CA ALA A 542 19.23 -11.22 -16.25
C ALA A 542 20.21 -12.07 -15.42
N ARG A 543 20.19 -13.40 -15.58
CA ARG A 543 21.14 -14.32 -14.91
C ARG A 543 22.59 -14.11 -15.35
N ARG A 544 22.82 -13.66 -16.59
CA ARG A 544 24.15 -13.37 -17.13
C ARG A 544 24.71 -12.05 -16.61
N ILE A 545 23.82 -11.10 -16.30
CA ILE A 545 24.16 -9.80 -15.73
C ILE A 545 24.47 -9.92 -14.24
N ASP A 546 23.70 -10.71 -13.48
CA ASP A 546 24.05 -11.04 -12.09
C ASP A 546 25.45 -11.68 -11.99
N ARG A 547 25.77 -12.59 -12.93
CA ARG A 547 27.11 -13.18 -13.05
C ARG A 547 28.19 -12.15 -13.38
N ARG A 548 27.87 -11.16 -14.22
CA ARG A 548 28.82 -10.11 -14.64
C ARG A 548 29.01 -9.01 -13.60
N ILE A 549 28.00 -8.79 -12.74
CA ILE A 549 28.10 -7.94 -11.55
C ILE A 549 28.99 -8.64 -10.49
N GLN A 550 28.81 -9.96 -10.29
CA GLN A 550 29.72 -10.76 -9.45
C GLN A 550 31.17 -10.77 -9.95
N GLU A 551 31.40 -10.77 -11.27
CA GLU A 551 32.75 -10.70 -11.86
C GLU A 551 33.42 -9.32 -11.65
N VAL A 552 32.65 -8.23 -11.57
CA VAL A 552 33.16 -6.86 -11.33
C VAL A 552 33.40 -6.59 -9.84
N GLU A 553 32.63 -7.24 -8.96
CA GLU A 553 32.80 -7.14 -7.49
C GLU A 553 34.04 -7.87 -6.95
N GLN A 554 34.73 -8.68 -7.76
CA GLN A 554 36.01 -9.30 -7.38
C GLN A 554 37.19 -8.31 -7.34
N GLY A 555 37.00 -7.05 -7.76
CA GLY A 555 38.04 -6.01 -7.78
C GLY A 555 38.05 -5.05 -6.58
N GLU A 556 37.04 -5.08 -5.69
CA GLU A 556 36.98 -4.21 -4.50
C GLU A 556 36.69 -5.03 -3.25
N GLU A 557 37.69 -5.15 -2.37
CA GLU A 557 37.59 -5.86 -1.10
C GLU A 557 36.57 -5.17 -0.16
N THR A 558 35.34 -5.69 -0.08
CA THR A 558 34.64 -5.90 1.20
C THR A 558 33.45 -6.85 1.06
N ARG A 559 33.71 -8.11 1.44
CA ARG A 559 32.81 -9.21 1.82
C ARG A 559 31.33 -8.83 2.03
N LEU A 560 30.45 -9.30 1.13
CA LEU A 560 29.01 -9.46 1.36
C LEU A 560 28.60 -10.88 0.98
N VAL A 561 28.19 -11.66 1.98
CA VAL A 561 27.57 -12.98 1.79
C VAL A 561 26.10 -12.74 1.43
N LEU A 562 25.78 -12.90 0.15
CA LEU A 562 24.41 -12.80 -0.38
C LEU A 562 23.66 -14.10 -0.07
N ALA A 563 22.70 -14.03 0.86
CA ALA A 563 21.67 -15.05 0.96
C ALA A 563 20.79 -14.95 -0.29
N ARG A 564 20.74 -16.06 -1.03
CA ARG A 564 19.96 -16.25 -2.25
C ARG A 564 18.48 -16.24 -1.87
N VAL A 565 17.76 -15.17 -2.18
CA VAL A 565 16.31 -15.12 -1.99
C VAL A 565 15.65 -15.74 -3.22
N GLU A 566 15.05 -16.91 -3.02
CA GLU A 566 14.16 -17.53 -4.00
C GLU A 566 12.95 -16.61 -4.21
N ARG A 567 12.66 -16.27 -5.47
CA ARG A 567 11.44 -15.55 -5.85
C ARG A 567 10.22 -16.39 -5.50
N ALA A 568 9.67 -16.14 -4.31
CA ALA A 568 8.34 -16.60 -3.96
C ALA A 568 7.32 -15.77 -4.78
N HIS A 569 6.54 -16.47 -5.60
CA HIS A 569 5.54 -15.91 -6.50
C HIS A 569 4.59 -14.98 -5.74
N TYR A 570 4.62 -13.68 -6.04
CA TYR A 570 3.81 -12.62 -5.39
C TYR A 570 2.40 -13.10 -5.09
N ALA A 571 1.63 -13.49 -6.11
CA ALA A 571 0.24 -13.88 -5.92
C ALA A 571 0.03 -15.26 -5.28
N LEU A 572 0.98 -16.19 -5.40
CA LEU A 572 0.91 -17.48 -4.69
C LEU A 572 1.25 -17.32 -3.20
N GLY A 573 2.15 -16.39 -2.87
CA GLY A 573 2.41 -15.95 -1.50
C GLY A 573 1.23 -15.19 -0.89
N LEU A 574 0.45 -14.48 -1.72
CA LEU A 574 -0.77 -13.75 -1.34
C LEU A 574 -2.01 -14.65 -1.17
N LEU A 575 -2.11 -15.75 -1.92
CA LEU A 575 -3.26 -16.67 -1.88
C LEU A 575 -3.04 -17.85 -0.92
N GLY A 576 -1.94 -17.84 -0.18
CA GLY A 576 -1.54 -18.95 0.69
C GLY A 576 -0.91 -20.09 -0.11
N VAL A 577 -0.02 -20.82 0.58
CA VAL A 577 0.59 -22.08 0.11
C VAL A 577 -0.51 -22.98 -0.45
N GLU A 578 -0.18 -23.89 -1.38
CA GLU A 578 -1.16 -24.74 -2.09
C GLU A 578 -2.21 -25.40 -1.16
N ASP A 579 -1.84 -25.68 0.09
CA ASP A 579 -2.69 -26.15 1.19
C ASP A 579 -3.91 -25.25 1.50
N ASP A 580 -3.81 -23.93 1.34
CA ASP A 580 -4.91 -22.99 1.66
C ASP A 580 -6.02 -22.99 0.61
N LEU A 581 -5.68 -23.32 -0.64
CA LEU A 581 -6.66 -23.46 -1.72
C LEU A 581 -7.58 -24.67 -1.49
N GLU A 582 -7.11 -25.68 -0.72
CA GLU A 582 -7.95 -26.79 -0.24
C GLU A 582 -9.01 -26.35 0.77
N PHE A 583 -9.06 -25.09 1.20
CA PHE A 583 -10.12 -24.58 2.07
C PHE A 583 -11.03 -23.54 1.40
N LEU A 584 -10.74 -23.14 0.16
CA LEU A 584 -11.63 -22.29 -0.63
C LEU A 584 -12.83 -23.10 -1.13
N ASP A 585 -14.06 -22.74 -0.75
CA ASP A 585 -15.30 -23.30 -1.31
C ASP A 585 -16.21 -22.16 -1.77
N LEU A 586 -16.36 -22.01 -3.09
CA LEU A 586 -17.22 -21.00 -3.72
C LEU A 586 -18.55 -21.58 -4.21
N GLY A 587 -18.80 -22.88 -3.98
CA GLY A 587 -20.00 -23.58 -4.46
C GLY A 587 -21.28 -23.22 -3.71
N GLU A 588 -22.45 -23.56 -4.29
CA GLU A 588 -23.74 -23.19 -3.69
C GLU A 588 -24.01 -23.84 -2.32
N ASN A 589 -23.32 -24.93 -2.01
CA ASN A 589 -23.45 -25.72 -0.79
C ASN A 589 -22.60 -25.22 0.39
N ALA A 590 -21.71 -24.25 0.20
CA ALA A 590 -20.81 -23.74 1.24
C ALA A 590 -21.57 -23.08 2.41
N VAL A 591 -22.80 -22.62 2.18
CA VAL A 591 -23.65 -21.97 3.19
C VAL A 591 -24.44 -22.98 4.06
N ASN A 592 -24.61 -24.23 3.61
CA ASN A 592 -25.42 -25.22 4.32
C ASN A 592 -24.64 -26.05 5.35
N LYS A 593 -23.33 -25.81 5.51
CA LYS A 593 -22.53 -26.46 6.57
C LYS A 593 -22.28 -25.47 7.71
N ARG A 594 -23.09 -25.61 8.77
CA ARG A 594 -23.08 -24.90 10.07
C ARG A 594 -23.83 -23.56 10.09
N ILE A 595 -25.11 -23.64 10.45
CA ILE A 595 -25.71 -23.18 11.72
C ILE A 595 -26.96 -24.07 11.87
N GLU A 596 -26.84 -25.19 12.58
CA GLU A 596 -28.04 -25.79 13.19
C GLU A 596 -28.09 -25.28 14.62
N PRO A 597 -29.23 -24.73 15.08
CA PRO A 597 -29.43 -24.44 16.49
C PRO A 597 -29.59 -25.77 17.23
N GLU A 598 -28.73 -26.04 18.22
CA GLU A 598 -29.00 -27.11 19.19
C GLU A 598 -30.26 -26.70 19.98
N GLU A 599 -31.26 -27.59 19.99
CA GLU A 599 -32.46 -27.53 20.83
C GLU A 599 -32.16 -27.69 22.32
#